data_AF-A0A2D4MD38-F1
#
_entry.id   AF-A0A2D4MD38-F1
#
_cell.length_a   1.000
_cell.length_b   1.000
_cell.length_c   1.000
_cell.angle_alpha   90.00
_cell.angle_beta   90.00
_cell.angle_gamma   90.00
#
_symmetry.space_group_name_H-M   'P 1'
#
loop_
_entity.id
_entity.type
_entity.pdbx_description
1 polymer ?
#
loop_
_entity_poly.entity_id
_entity_poly.type
_entity_poly.pdbx_seq_one_letter_code
_entity_poly.pdbx_strand_id
1 'polypeptide(L)'
;PAPMLQYGGRNKTVATPNQGVWDMRGKQFYAGIEIKVWAVACFAPQKQCREDLLKSFTDQLRKISKDAGMPIQGQPCFCKYAQGADSVEPMFKHLKLTYVGLQLIVVILPGKTPVYAEVKRV
;
A
#
# COMPACT_ATOMS: atom_id res chain seq x y z
N PRO A 1 -15.88 20.06 -23.57
CA PRO A 1 -15.53 20.42 -22.17
C PRO A 1 -15.00 19.16 -21.46
N ALA A 2 -14.11 19.31 -20.48
CA ALA A 2 -13.61 18.15 -19.72
C ALA A 2 -14.75 17.55 -18.86
N PRO A 3 -14.84 16.21 -18.72
CA PRO A 3 -15.83 15.61 -17.85
C PRO A 3 -15.52 15.91 -16.39
N MET A 4 -16.57 16.07 -15.59
CA MET A 4 -16.44 16.17 -14.13
C MET A 4 -16.22 14.79 -13.52
N LEU A 5 -15.39 14.73 -12.47
CA LEU A 5 -15.05 13.48 -11.78
C LEU A 5 -15.81 13.41 -10.45
N GLN A 6 -16.64 12.39 -10.29
CA GLN A 6 -17.39 12.18 -9.06
C GLN A 6 -16.60 11.33 -8.06
N TYR A 7 -16.51 11.82 -6.82
CA TYR A 7 -15.89 11.15 -5.68
C TYR A 7 -16.96 10.66 -4.69
N GLY A 8 -16.54 9.87 -3.72
CA GLY A 8 -17.41 9.27 -2.71
C GLY A 8 -17.33 9.97 -1.37
N GLY A 9 -17.36 9.16 -0.31
CA GLY A 9 -17.48 9.64 1.06
C GLY A 9 -18.82 10.31 1.33
N ARG A 10 -18.92 10.98 2.49
CA ARG A 10 -20.17 11.65 2.92
C ARG A 10 -20.58 12.80 1.99
N ASN A 11 -19.59 13.52 1.46
CA ASN A 11 -19.81 14.76 0.73
C ASN A 11 -19.99 14.56 -0.78
N LYS A 12 -19.72 13.34 -1.31
CA LYS A 12 -19.80 12.99 -2.74
C LYS A 12 -19.27 14.09 -3.66
N THR A 13 -18.08 14.59 -3.34
CA THR A 13 -17.51 15.78 -3.99
C THR A 13 -17.29 15.56 -5.48
N VAL A 14 -17.37 16.63 -6.26
CA VAL A 14 -17.06 16.60 -7.70
C VAL A 14 -15.78 17.40 -7.95
N ALA A 15 -14.87 16.86 -8.76
CA ALA A 15 -13.69 17.59 -9.25
C ALA A 15 -13.88 17.98 -10.70
N THR A 16 -13.58 19.24 -11.02
CA THR A 16 -13.55 19.76 -12.39
C THR A 16 -12.11 19.81 -12.85
N PRO A 17 -11.72 19.03 -13.87
CA PRO A 17 -10.37 19.11 -14.41
C PRO A 17 -10.07 20.50 -14.98
N ASN A 18 -8.86 20.99 -14.76
CA ASN A 18 -8.34 22.22 -15.34
C ASN A 18 -7.06 21.91 -16.11
N GLN A 19 -7.03 22.21 -17.41
CA GLN A 19 -5.89 21.92 -18.29
C GLN A 19 -5.37 20.47 -18.19
N GLY A 20 -6.30 19.51 -18.06
CA GLY A 20 -5.98 18.09 -17.93
C GLY A 20 -5.56 17.64 -16.52
N VAL A 21 -5.63 18.51 -15.51
CA VAL A 21 -5.18 18.22 -14.14
C VAL A 21 -6.33 18.33 -13.13
N TRP A 22 -6.30 17.47 -12.11
CA TRP A 22 -7.14 17.54 -10.92
C TRP A 22 -6.38 16.97 -9.71
N ASP A 23 -6.91 17.15 -8.50
CA ASP A 23 -6.35 16.54 -7.29
C ASP A 23 -7.42 15.83 -6.44
N MET A 24 -6.94 15.05 -5.47
CA MET A 24 -7.77 14.34 -4.50
C MET A 24 -7.85 15.01 -3.13
N ARG A 25 -7.32 16.24 -2.95
CA ARG A 25 -7.32 16.92 -1.64
C ARG A 25 -8.75 17.19 -1.20
N GLY A 26 -9.06 16.79 0.03
CA GLY A 26 -10.42 16.89 0.59
C GLY A 26 -11.45 15.94 -0.03
N LYS A 27 -11.02 14.98 -0.86
CA LYS A 27 -11.90 14.03 -1.58
C LYS A 27 -11.59 12.60 -1.14
N GLN A 28 -12.64 11.78 -1.09
CA GLN A 28 -12.53 10.35 -0.77
C GLN A 28 -12.87 9.51 -1.99
N PHE A 29 -12.29 8.31 -2.10
CA PHE A 29 -12.64 7.38 -3.17
C PHE A 29 -14.15 7.16 -3.26
N TYR A 30 -14.64 6.95 -4.49
CA TYR A 30 -16.04 6.65 -4.74
C TYR A 30 -16.51 5.43 -3.94
N ALA A 31 -15.73 4.35 -4.00
CA ALA A 31 -15.92 3.12 -3.24
C ALA A 31 -14.57 2.73 -2.61
N GLY A 32 -14.25 3.35 -1.47
CA GLY A 32 -13.06 3.00 -0.71
C GLY A 32 -13.20 1.65 0.00
N ILE A 33 -12.12 0.88 0.03
CA ILE A 33 -12.05 -0.37 0.79
C ILE A 33 -11.44 -0.15 2.18
N GLU A 34 -11.86 -0.94 3.15
CA GLU A 34 -11.18 -1.01 4.44
C GLU A 34 -10.15 -2.15 4.41
N ILE A 35 -8.89 -1.83 4.71
CA ILE A 35 -7.80 -2.80 4.78
C ILE A 35 -7.55 -3.12 6.26
N LYS A 36 -7.80 -4.36 6.67
CA LYS A 36 -7.73 -4.87 8.05
C LYS A 36 -6.53 -5.76 8.28
N VAL A 37 -6.26 -6.68 7.35
CA VAL A 37 -5.15 -7.63 7.46
C VAL A 37 -4.19 -7.39 6.31
N TRP A 38 -2.99 -6.91 6.64
CA TRP A 38 -1.99 -6.52 5.66
C TRP A 38 -0.58 -6.71 6.22
N ALA A 39 0.40 -6.87 5.33
CA ALA A 39 1.79 -7.16 5.67
C ALA A 39 2.76 -6.21 4.96
N VAL A 40 3.97 -6.10 5.49
CA VAL A 40 5.12 -5.42 4.89
C VAL A 40 6.26 -6.43 4.72
N ALA A 41 6.78 -6.54 3.51
CA ALA A 41 7.96 -7.35 3.19
C ALA A 41 9.06 -6.44 2.64
N CYS A 42 10.15 -6.28 3.38
CA CYS A 42 11.24 -5.38 3.01
C CYS A 42 12.42 -6.14 2.40
N PHE A 43 12.63 -5.99 1.09
CA PHE A 43 13.77 -6.55 0.37
C PHE A 43 14.93 -5.56 0.23
N ALA A 44 14.77 -4.34 0.76
CA ALA A 44 15.87 -3.38 0.88
C ALA A 44 16.76 -3.73 2.08
N PRO A 45 18.09 -3.52 2.00
CA PRO A 45 19.00 -3.76 3.11
C PRO A 45 18.59 -2.96 4.36
N GLN A 46 18.54 -3.60 5.52
CA GLN A 46 18.11 -2.97 6.79
C GLN A 46 18.95 -1.74 7.17
N LYS A 47 20.24 -1.70 6.79
CA LYS A 47 21.11 -0.54 7.00
C LYS A 47 20.63 0.72 6.25
N GLN A 48 19.99 0.54 5.09
CA GLN A 48 19.46 1.63 4.25
C GLN A 48 17.99 1.89 4.54
N CYS A 49 17.21 0.83 4.78
CA CYS A 49 15.79 0.90 5.11
C CYS A 49 15.57 0.39 6.53
N ARG A 50 15.86 1.23 7.52
CA ARG A 50 15.79 0.88 8.95
C ARG A 50 14.34 0.75 9.45
N GLU A 51 14.16 0.11 10.60
CA GLU A 51 12.83 -0.13 11.18
C GLU A 51 12.07 1.17 11.52
N ASP A 52 12.77 2.23 11.94
CA ASP A 52 12.18 3.55 12.19
C ASP A 52 11.62 4.18 10.91
N LEU A 53 12.29 3.97 9.77
CA LEU A 53 11.81 4.41 8.46
C LEU A 53 10.57 3.62 8.03
N LEU A 54 10.57 2.29 8.23
CA LEU A 54 9.40 1.44 7.95
C LEU A 54 8.18 1.84 8.79
N LYS A 55 8.42 2.16 10.07
CA LYS A 55 7.38 2.64 10.98
C LYS A 55 6.84 4.00 10.53
N SER A 56 7.71 4.96 10.25
CA SER A 56 7.33 6.29 9.78
C SER A 56 6.52 6.23 8.48
N PHE A 57 6.98 5.42 7.51
CA PHE A 57 6.25 5.14 6.27
C PHE A 57 4.86 4.56 6.55
N THR A 58 4.76 3.55 7.42
CA THR A 58 3.49 2.91 7.78
C THR A 58 2.51 3.90 8.39
N ASP A 59 2.96 4.72 9.33
CA ASP A 59 2.12 5.70 10.01
C ASP A 59 1.63 6.80 9.05
N GLN A 60 2.50 7.27 8.13
CA GLN A 60 2.14 8.23 7.08
C GLN A 60 1.16 7.63 6.05
N LEU A 61 1.43 6.41 5.59
CA LEU A 61 0.56 5.70 4.66
C LEU A 61 -0.84 5.56 5.23
N ARG A 62 -0.97 5.07 6.47
CA ARG A 62 -2.26 4.91 7.16
C ARG A 62 -3.02 6.24 7.28
N LYS A 63 -2.32 7.34 7.58
CA LYS A 63 -2.93 8.67 7.65
C LYS A 63 -3.53 9.08 6.30
N ILE A 64 -2.73 9.00 5.23
CA ILE A 64 -3.17 9.39 3.88
C ILE A 64 -4.30 8.47 3.39
N SER A 65 -4.19 7.16 3.62
CA SER A 65 -5.22 6.19 3.22
C SER A 65 -6.55 6.45 3.93
N LYS A 66 -6.53 6.84 5.21
CA LYS A 66 -7.73 7.26 5.95
C LYS A 66 -8.36 8.52 5.33
N ASP A 67 -7.55 9.54 5.02
CA ASP A 67 -8.04 10.79 4.43
C ASP A 67 -8.66 10.56 3.04
N ALA A 68 -8.13 9.60 2.28
CA ALA A 68 -8.65 9.18 0.98
C ALA A 68 -9.91 8.29 1.07
N GLY A 69 -10.38 7.93 2.26
CA GLY A 69 -11.54 7.06 2.44
C GLY A 69 -11.26 5.57 2.24
N MET A 70 -9.98 5.16 2.29
CA MET A 70 -9.54 3.76 2.23
C MET A 70 -8.74 3.42 3.51
N PRO A 71 -9.39 3.35 4.69
CA PRO A 71 -8.66 3.21 5.95
C PRO A 71 -7.85 1.91 6.00
N ILE A 72 -6.54 2.04 6.28
CA ILE A 72 -5.66 0.93 6.65
C ILE A 72 -5.65 0.83 8.18
N GLN A 73 -6.32 -0.19 8.69
CA GLN A 73 -6.50 -0.45 10.11
C GLN A 73 -5.27 -1.11 10.72
N GLY A 74 -4.98 -0.72 11.96
CA GLY A 74 -3.92 -1.33 12.75
C GLY A 74 -2.50 -1.21 12.16
N GLN A 75 -1.56 -1.85 12.84
CA GLN A 75 -0.22 -2.10 12.32
C GLN A 75 -0.26 -3.33 11.41
N PRO A 76 0.71 -3.51 10.49
CA PRO A 76 0.77 -4.70 9.66
C PRO A 76 0.90 -5.95 10.53
N CYS A 77 0.22 -7.03 10.15
CA CYS A 77 0.27 -8.32 10.85
C CYS A 77 1.64 -9.01 10.72
N PHE A 78 2.44 -8.58 9.74
CA PHE A 78 3.79 -9.06 9.49
C PHE A 78 4.65 -7.92 8.95
N CYS A 79 5.86 -7.76 9.49
CA CYS A 79 6.86 -6.81 9.00
C CYS A 79 8.25 -7.43 9.13
N LYS A 80 8.84 -7.90 8.03
CA LYS A 80 10.16 -8.56 8.05
C LYS A 80 11.00 -8.18 6.85
N TYR A 81 12.32 -8.30 7.06
CA TYR A 81 13.32 -8.20 6.02
C TYR A 81 13.52 -9.55 5.32
N ALA A 82 13.77 -9.49 4.02
CA ALA A 82 14.19 -10.61 3.19
C ALA A 82 15.22 -10.15 2.16
N GLN A 83 15.89 -11.10 1.51
CA GLN A 83 16.89 -10.82 0.48
C GLN A 83 16.78 -11.85 -0.64
N GLY A 84 17.00 -11.39 -1.88
CA GLY A 84 16.98 -12.24 -3.06
C GLY A 84 15.57 -12.67 -3.51
N ALA A 85 15.47 -13.08 -4.77
CA ALA A 85 14.20 -13.53 -5.37
C ALA A 85 13.71 -14.84 -4.75
N ASP A 86 14.63 -15.74 -4.40
CA ASP A 86 14.31 -17.07 -3.86
C ASP A 86 13.56 -17.04 -2.52
N SER A 87 13.59 -15.91 -1.81
CA SER A 87 12.86 -15.73 -0.55
C SER A 87 11.42 -15.25 -0.72
N VAL A 88 11.01 -14.81 -1.91
CA VAL A 88 9.66 -14.30 -2.19
C VAL A 88 8.61 -15.39 -2.01
N GLU A 89 8.75 -16.50 -2.74
CA GLU A 89 7.74 -17.57 -2.75
C GLU A 89 7.55 -18.23 -1.37
N PRO A 90 8.60 -18.62 -0.63
CA PRO A 90 8.45 -19.15 0.72
C PRO A 90 7.77 -18.16 1.67
N MET A 91 8.14 -16.87 1.60
CA MET A 91 7.54 -15.83 2.44
C MET A 91 6.05 -15.65 2.10
N PHE A 92 5.69 -15.55 0.82
CA PHE A 92 4.30 -15.33 0.42
C PHE A 92 3.41 -16.54 0.71
N LYS A 93 3.93 -17.77 0.53
CA LYS A 93 3.23 -18.98 0.98
C LYS A 93 3.00 -18.96 2.49
N HIS A 94 4.01 -18.63 3.29
CA HIS A 94 3.86 -18.50 4.74
C HIS A 94 2.79 -17.45 5.10
N LEU A 95 2.83 -16.26 4.48
CA LEU A 95 1.85 -15.20 4.71
C LEU A 95 0.42 -15.65 4.40
N LYS A 96 0.21 -16.29 3.23
CA LYS A 96 -1.10 -16.79 2.79
C LYS A 96 -1.67 -17.85 3.74
N LEU A 97 -0.83 -18.74 4.24
CA LEU A 97 -1.25 -19.83 5.12
C LEU A 97 -1.46 -19.37 6.57
N THR A 98 -0.72 -18.35 7.02
CA THR A 98 -0.71 -17.92 8.43
C THR A 98 -1.78 -16.87 8.73
N TYR A 99 -1.98 -15.91 7.82
CA TYR A 99 -2.85 -14.75 8.07
C TYR A 99 -4.16 -14.89 7.30
N VAL A 100 -5.16 -15.49 7.95
CA VAL A 100 -6.51 -15.61 7.39
C VAL A 100 -7.06 -14.22 7.05
N GLY A 101 -7.57 -14.08 5.82
CA GLY A 101 -8.12 -12.82 5.34
C GLY A 101 -7.08 -11.76 4.96
N LEU A 102 -5.80 -12.12 4.74
CA LEU A 102 -4.78 -11.21 4.22
C LEU A 102 -5.24 -10.51 2.93
N GLN A 103 -5.26 -9.17 2.95
CA GLN A 103 -5.76 -8.34 1.84
C GLN A 103 -4.65 -7.71 1.01
N LEU A 104 -3.48 -7.46 1.60
CA LEU A 104 -2.40 -6.72 0.96
C LEU A 104 -1.03 -7.10 1.54
N ILE A 105 -0.03 -7.23 0.66
CA ILE A 105 1.40 -7.26 1.02
C ILE A 105 2.06 -6.04 0.37
N VAL A 106 2.57 -5.13 1.20
CA VAL A 106 3.38 -3.99 0.76
C VAL A 106 4.83 -4.43 0.66
N VAL A 107 5.38 -4.43 -0.56
CA VAL A 107 6.76 -4.85 -0.81
C VAL A 107 7.66 -3.64 -1.00
N ILE A 108 8.75 -3.57 -0.24
CA ILE A 108 9.76 -2.50 -0.33
C ILE A 108 10.99 -3.04 -1.05
N LEU A 109 11.42 -2.34 -2.10
CA LEU A 109 12.52 -2.75 -2.97
C LEU A 109 13.66 -1.71 -2.95
N PRO A 110 14.94 -2.12 -3.09
CA PRO A 110 16.10 -1.20 -3.10
C PRO A 110 16.33 -0.47 -4.44
N GLY A 111 15.29 -0.33 -5.27
CA GLY A 111 15.39 0.17 -6.64
C GLY A 111 15.24 -0.94 -7.69
N LYS A 112 16.03 -0.89 -8.77
CA LYS A 112 15.98 -1.91 -9.84
C LYS A 112 16.53 -3.24 -9.33
N THR A 113 15.70 -4.28 -9.32
CA THR A 113 16.04 -5.61 -8.81
C THR A 113 15.21 -6.70 -9.50
N PRO A 114 15.74 -7.92 -9.71
CA PRO A 114 14.95 -9.05 -10.22
C PRO A 114 13.80 -9.46 -9.29
N VAL A 115 13.86 -9.09 -8.00
CA VAL A 115 12.82 -9.38 -7.01
C VAL A 115 11.45 -8.84 -7.43
N TYR A 116 11.39 -7.71 -8.15
CA TYR A 116 10.11 -7.16 -8.61
C TYR A 116 9.36 -8.13 -9.55
N ALA A 117 10.08 -8.72 -10.51
CA ALA A 117 9.49 -9.67 -11.44
C ALA A 117 8.97 -10.91 -10.70
N GLU A 118 9.75 -11.39 -9.72
CA GLU A 118 9.38 -12.53 -8.91
C GLU A 118 8.16 -12.27 -8.01
N VAL A 119 8.09 -11.10 -7.37
CA VAL A 119 6.94 -10.64 -6.57
C VAL A 119 5.65 -10.57 -7.38
N LYS A 120 5.75 -10.30 -8.69
CA LYS A 120 4.58 -10.28 -9.58
C LYS A 120 4.26 -11.64 -10.21
N ARG A 121 5.22 -12.57 -10.22
CA ARG A 121 5.07 -13.94 -10.72
C ARG A 121 4.34 -14.84 -9.71
N VAL A 122 4.70 -14.71 -8.43
CA VAL A 122 4.15 -15.49 -7.30
C VAL A 122 2.78 -14.97 -6.88
#